data_AF-A0A011P653-F1
#
_entry.id   AF-A0A011P653-F1
#
_cell.length_a   1.000
_cell.length_b   1.000
_cell.length_c   1.000
_cell.angle_alpha   90.00
_cell.angle_beta   90.00
_cell.angle_gamma   90.00
#
_symmetry.space_group_name_H-M   'P 1'
#
loop_
_entity.id
_entity.type
_entity.pdbx_description
1 polymer ?
#
loop_
_entity_poly.entity_id
_entity_poly.type
_entity_poly.pdbx_seq_one_letter_code
_entity_poly.pdbx_strand_id
1 'polypeptide(L)'
;MSSGTKNAVFGNVTILIVLLSGCSTASGLLVADVYRTEGAWVVVIEGLGATVRTLADDAGLTLGYERRIYVYPETSDDLPSEGRHHWSVRLPKKPALARNTRTIGLDVRTSGVDLGITLGYRDASLLAHVPLGESIYMRLSFLPDDARTTRLTYCPEEDPCWPIDIPDNTSVPH
;
A
#
# COMPACT_ATOMS: atom_id res chain seq x y z
N MET A 1 -54.83 1.63 -22.88
CA MET A 1 -54.35 2.65 -21.93
C MET A 1 -53.99 1.96 -20.63
N SER A 2 -52.71 1.84 -20.31
CA SER A 2 -52.15 2.14 -18.99
C SER A 2 -50.64 1.90 -19.08
N SER A 3 -49.92 3.02 -19.08
CA SER A 3 -48.47 3.15 -19.04
C SER A 3 -48.07 3.49 -17.60
N GLY A 4 -46.90 3.03 -17.17
CA GLY A 4 -46.29 3.35 -15.88
C GLY A 4 -45.96 2.08 -15.09
N THR A 5 -44.77 1.83 -14.57
CA THR A 5 -43.66 2.75 -14.27
C THR A 5 -42.43 1.86 -14.08
N LYS A 6 -41.42 1.98 -14.95
CA LYS A 6 -40.11 1.36 -14.75
C LYS A 6 -39.08 2.48 -14.62
N ASN A 7 -38.13 2.29 -13.71
CA ASN A 7 -36.86 3.02 -13.56
C ASN A 7 -36.87 4.20 -12.58
N ALA A 8 -36.67 3.90 -11.29
CA ALA A 8 -36.22 4.89 -10.31
C ALA A 8 -35.27 4.27 -9.26
N VAL A 9 -34.35 3.38 -9.67
CA VAL A 9 -33.39 2.76 -8.72
C VAL A 9 -31.92 2.96 -9.11
N PHE A 10 -31.62 3.41 -10.33
CA PHE A 10 -30.22 3.51 -10.80
C PHE A 10 -29.52 4.87 -10.57
N GLY A 11 -30.20 5.86 -9.98
CA GLY A 11 -29.70 7.24 -9.92
C GLY A 11 -28.69 7.56 -8.80
N ASN A 12 -28.59 6.76 -7.74
CA ASN A 12 -27.81 7.13 -6.54
C ASN A 12 -26.45 6.46 -6.41
N VAL A 13 -26.10 5.49 -7.27
CA VAL A 13 -24.80 4.79 -7.18
C VAL A 13 -23.68 5.55 -7.90
N THR A 14 -24.01 6.41 -8.86
CA THR A 14 -23.02 7.07 -9.72
C THR A 14 -22.33 8.27 -9.09
N ILE A 15 -22.93 8.91 -8.07
CA ILE A 15 -22.35 10.11 -7.43
C ILE A 15 -21.23 9.76 -6.43
N LEU A 16 -21.14 8.52 -5.96
CA LEU A 16 -20.07 8.10 -5.05
C LEU A 16 -18.72 7.81 -5.76
N ILE A 17 -18.72 7.69 -7.09
CA ILE A 17 -17.54 7.25 -7.86
C ILE A 17 -16.67 8.43 -8.35
N VAL A 18 -17.17 9.67 -8.33
CA VAL A 18 -16.49 10.82 -8.98
C VAL A 18 -15.46 11.53 -8.07
N LEU A 19 -15.23 11.07 -6.83
CA LEU A 19 -14.21 11.62 -5.91
C LEU A 19 -12.95 10.73 -5.74
N LEU A 20 -12.69 9.81 -6.68
CA LEU A 20 -11.55 8.86 -6.67
C LEU A 20 -10.19 9.51 -7.01
N SER A 21 -9.85 10.62 -6.34
CA SER A 21 -8.50 11.18 -6.39
C SER A 21 -7.67 10.67 -5.20
N GLY A 22 -7.22 9.41 -5.27
CA GLY A 22 -6.14 8.84 -4.44
C GLY A 22 -6.22 9.09 -2.92
N CYS A 23 -7.42 9.21 -2.37
CA CYS A 23 -7.64 9.49 -0.96
C CYS A 23 -8.04 8.18 -0.26
N SER A 24 -7.33 7.79 0.79
CA SER A 24 -7.83 6.76 1.70
C SER A 24 -8.75 7.45 2.70
N THR A 25 -10.03 7.07 2.68
CA THR A 25 -11.03 7.57 3.63
C THR A 25 -11.47 6.41 4.51
N ALA A 26 -11.50 6.63 5.83
CA ALA A 26 -11.98 5.66 6.79
C ALA A 26 -13.27 6.15 7.45
N SER A 27 -14.26 5.29 7.61
CA SER A 27 -15.26 5.41 8.67
C SER A 27 -14.72 4.65 9.88
N GLY A 28 -13.78 5.30 10.60
CA GLY A 28 -13.02 4.70 11.68
C GLY A 28 -11.82 5.54 12.09
N LEU A 29 -10.90 4.94 12.84
CA LEU A 29 -9.61 5.54 13.15
C LEU A 29 -8.64 5.25 12.01
N LEU A 30 -8.02 6.28 11.45
CA LEU A 30 -6.91 6.16 10.52
C LEU A 30 -5.75 7.02 11.03
N VAL A 31 -4.60 6.39 11.22
CA VAL A 31 -3.33 7.05 11.53
C VAL A 31 -2.35 6.69 10.44
N ALA A 32 -1.63 7.68 9.93
CA ALA A 32 -0.55 7.44 8.99
C ALA A 32 0.74 8.09 9.48
N ASP A 33 1.77 7.28 9.67
CA ASP A 33 3.11 7.76 10.00
C ASP A 33 3.97 7.73 8.73
N VAL A 34 4.55 8.87 8.38
CA VAL A 34 5.41 9.05 7.22
C VAL A 34 6.83 9.24 7.70
N TYR A 35 7.74 8.41 7.21
CA TYR A 35 9.16 8.43 7.54
C TYR A 35 9.98 8.68 6.29
N ARG A 36 10.97 9.57 6.40
CA ARG A 36 12.06 9.63 5.43
C ARG A 36 13.17 8.70 5.88
N THR A 37 13.57 7.78 5.01
CA THR A 37 14.69 6.87 5.23
C THR A 37 15.75 7.05 4.15
N GLU A 38 16.86 6.32 4.25
CA GLU A 38 17.92 6.39 3.24
C GLU A 38 17.40 5.89 1.89
N GLY A 39 17.32 6.80 0.92
CA GLY A 39 16.86 6.56 -0.45
C GLY A 39 15.36 6.28 -0.62
N ALA A 40 14.56 6.32 0.45
CA ALA A 40 13.14 6.00 0.39
C ALA A 40 12.26 6.82 1.33
N TRP A 41 10.98 6.86 1.00
CA TRP A 41 9.90 7.29 1.88
C TRP A 41 9.05 6.10 2.25
N VAL A 42 8.77 5.97 3.54
CA VAL A 42 7.97 4.88 4.08
C VAL A 42 6.71 5.46 4.69
N VAL A 43 5.56 5.05 4.15
CA VAL A 43 4.26 5.45 4.66
C VAL A 43 3.62 4.26 5.33
N VAL A 44 3.44 4.33 6.65
CA VAL A 44 2.74 3.33 7.45
C VAL A 44 1.34 3.86 7.74
N ILE A 45 0.31 3.17 7.27
CA ILE A 45 -1.09 3.49 7.52
C ILE A 45 -1.68 2.40 8.41
N GLU A 46 -2.25 2.80 9.53
CA GLU A 46 -3.00 1.93 10.44
C GLU A 46 -4.45 2.38 10.47
N GLY A 47 -5.36 1.43 10.28
CA GLY A 47 -6.79 1.65 10.21
C GLY A 47 -7.55 0.70 11.14
N LEU A 48 -8.57 1.22 11.83
CA LEU A 48 -9.52 0.42 12.58
C LEU A 48 -10.95 0.86 12.24
N GLY A 49 -11.79 -0.08 11.83
CA GLY A 49 -13.17 0.17 11.40
C GLY A 49 -13.35 -0.21 9.94
N ALA A 50 -14.03 0.65 9.18
CA ALA A 50 -14.19 0.46 7.75
C ALA A 50 -13.27 1.40 6.98
N THR A 51 -12.31 0.83 6.24
CA THR A 51 -11.30 1.60 5.48
C THR A 51 -11.45 1.35 3.99
N VAL A 52 -11.55 2.44 3.23
CA VAL A 52 -11.59 2.40 1.77
C VAL A 52 -10.22 2.80 1.22
N ARG A 53 -9.75 2.01 0.26
CA ARG A 53 -8.48 2.17 -0.44
C ARG A 53 -8.77 2.42 -1.91
N THR A 54 -8.21 3.51 -2.43
CA THR A 54 -8.49 4.00 -3.79
C THR A 54 -7.25 4.05 -4.67
N LEU A 55 -6.09 3.67 -4.14
CA LEU A 55 -4.85 3.58 -4.91
C LEU A 55 -5.00 2.45 -5.95
N ALA A 56 -4.62 2.70 -7.20
CA ALA A 56 -4.92 1.77 -8.31
C ALA A 56 -4.35 0.35 -8.11
N ASP A 57 -3.16 0.25 -7.51
CA ASP A 57 -2.50 -1.01 -7.20
C ASP A 57 -2.97 -1.64 -5.87
N ASP A 58 -3.74 -0.93 -5.04
CA ASP A 58 -4.23 -1.35 -3.72
C ASP A 58 -5.73 -1.06 -3.50
N ALA A 59 -6.51 -1.03 -4.57
CA ALA A 59 -7.93 -0.71 -4.46
C ALA A 59 -8.66 -1.80 -3.66
N GLY A 60 -9.50 -1.39 -2.72
CA GLY A 60 -10.25 -2.32 -1.90
C GLY A 60 -10.95 -1.69 -0.69
N LEU A 61 -11.64 -2.54 0.06
CA LEU A 61 -12.34 -2.22 1.29
C LEU A 61 -11.88 -3.18 2.38
N THR A 62 -11.69 -2.67 3.59
CA THR A 62 -11.41 -3.50 4.76
C THR A 62 -12.39 -3.17 5.88
N LEU A 63 -12.96 -4.19 6.53
CA LEU A 63 -13.73 -4.06 7.76
C LEU A 63 -13.00 -4.80 8.88
N GLY A 64 -12.45 -4.06 9.85
CA GLY A 64 -11.67 -4.61 10.96
C GLY A 64 -10.44 -3.76 11.23
N TYR A 65 -9.31 -4.42 11.49
CA TYR A 65 -8.02 -3.78 11.63
C TYR A 65 -7.19 -3.98 10.36
N GLU A 66 -6.51 -2.93 9.92
CA GLU A 66 -5.49 -3.02 8.87
C GLU A 66 -4.24 -2.22 9.23
N ARG A 67 -3.11 -2.72 8.75
CA ARG A 67 -1.84 -2.01 8.71
C ARG A 67 -1.24 -2.17 7.33
N ARG A 68 -0.87 -1.06 6.71
CA ARG A 68 -0.34 -0.98 5.36
C ARG A 68 0.96 -0.22 5.40
N ILE A 69 1.97 -0.73 4.72
CA ILE A 69 3.26 -0.07 4.57
C ILE A 69 3.50 0.09 3.08
N TYR A 70 3.82 1.30 2.64
CA TYR A 70 4.23 1.60 1.28
C TYR A 70 5.63 2.17 1.30
N VAL A 71 6.47 1.68 0.41
CA VAL A 71 7.83 2.18 0.21
C VAL A 71 7.89 2.86 -1.15
N TYR A 72 8.16 4.15 -1.15
CA TYR A 72 8.33 4.97 -2.33
C TYR A 72 9.79 5.39 -2.47
N PRO A 73 10.31 5.54 -3.69
CA PRO A 73 11.64 6.09 -3.88
C PRO A 73 11.67 7.57 -3.50
N GLU A 74 12.84 8.04 -3.06
CA GLU A 74 13.05 9.45 -2.69
C GLU A 74 12.72 10.44 -3.82
N THR A 75 12.84 10.00 -5.07
CA THR A 75 12.50 10.77 -6.27
C THR A 75 11.00 10.83 -6.57
N SER A 76 10.13 10.31 -5.70
CA SER A 76 8.69 10.35 -5.91
C SER A 76 8.14 11.75 -5.68
N ASP A 77 7.41 12.23 -6.68
CA ASP A 77 6.63 13.46 -6.56
C ASP A 77 5.39 13.21 -5.68
N ASP A 78 4.80 14.29 -5.14
CA ASP A 78 3.53 14.26 -4.37
C ASP A 78 3.55 13.41 -3.09
N LEU A 79 4.72 13.24 -2.45
CA LEU A 79 4.80 12.59 -1.14
C LEU A 79 4.18 13.47 -0.03
N PRO A 80 3.49 12.86 0.95
CA PRO A 80 3.01 13.58 2.13
C PRO A 80 4.18 14.08 2.97
N SER A 81 3.96 15.15 3.74
CA SER A 81 4.98 15.66 4.65
C SER A 81 5.37 14.60 5.70
N GLU A 82 6.62 14.59 6.12
CA GLU A 82 7.09 13.69 7.18
C GLU A 82 6.29 13.91 8.48
N GLY A 83 6.08 12.84 9.24
CA GLY A 83 5.40 12.86 10.53
C GLY A 83 4.06 12.13 10.54
N ARG A 84 3.29 12.39 11.59
CA ARG A 84 2.01 11.72 11.85
C ARG A 84 0.84 12.50 11.26
N HIS A 85 0.00 11.78 10.53
CA HIS A 85 -1.23 12.24 9.92
C HIS A 85 -2.40 11.47 10.51
N HIS A 86 -3.56 12.13 10.59
CA HIS A 86 -4.79 11.54 11.10
C HIS A 86 -5.89 11.66 10.05
N TRP A 87 -6.83 10.72 10.06
CA TRP A 87 -8.04 10.68 9.22
C TRP A 87 -7.81 10.39 7.74
N SER A 88 -6.80 11.00 7.13
CA SER A 88 -6.45 10.79 5.73
C SER A 88 -4.97 11.07 5.49
N VAL A 89 -4.38 10.34 4.55
CA VAL A 89 -3.08 10.66 3.96
C VAL A 89 -3.21 10.53 2.45
N ARG A 90 -2.66 11.50 1.72
CA ARG A 90 -2.59 11.43 0.27
C ARG A 90 -1.35 10.61 -0.10
N LEU A 91 -1.55 9.53 -0.84
CA LEU A 91 -0.46 8.72 -1.36
C LEU A 91 -0.08 9.19 -2.78
N PRO A 92 1.20 9.06 -3.17
CA PRO A 92 1.62 9.25 -4.55
C PRO A 92 0.80 8.38 -5.52
N LYS A 93 0.57 8.90 -6.74
CA LYS A 93 -0.11 8.13 -7.80
C LYS A 93 0.79 7.07 -8.43
N LYS A 94 2.11 7.22 -8.32
CA LYS A 94 3.10 6.25 -8.78
C LYS A 94 3.00 4.99 -7.90
N PRO A 95 3.19 3.79 -8.47
CA PRO A 95 3.15 2.56 -7.70
C PRO A 95 4.27 2.53 -6.65
N ALA A 96 4.01 1.92 -5.50
CA ALA A 96 5.03 1.72 -4.48
C ALA A 96 6.01 0.62 -4.92
N LEU A 97 7.31 0.78 -4.61
CA LEU A 97 8.33 -0.23 -4.90
C LEU A 97 8.13 -1.49 -4.07
N ALA A 98 7.65 -1.31 -2.85
CA ALA A 98 7.22 -2.38 -1.98
C ALA A 98 5.99 -1.99 -1.19
N ARG A 99 5.19 -3.00 -0.88
CA ARG A 99 4.01 -2.90 -0.05
C ARG A 99 3.95 -4.08 0.91
N ASN A 100 3.61 -3.83 2.16
CA ASN A 100 3.09 -4.85 3.06
C ASN A 100 1.67 -4.50 3.48
N THR A 101 0.80 -5.50 3.56
CA THR A 101 -0.58 -5.36 4.02
C THR A 101 -0.84 -6.44 5.05
N ARG A 102 -1.17 -6.03 6.27
CA ARG A 102 -1.61 -6.90 7.36
C ARG A 102 -3.04 -6.55 7.74
N THR A 103 -3.94 -7.53 7.71
CA THR A 103 -5.37 -7.32 7.95
C THR A 103 -5.92 -8.36 8.93
N ILE A 104 -6.79 -7.92 9.83
CA ILE A 104 -7.60 -8.76 10.72
C ILE A 104 -9.06 -8.34 10.55
N GLY A 105 -9.88 -9.19 9.93
CA GLY A 105 -11.29 -8.92 9.66
C GLY A 105 -11.71 -9.37 8.26
N LEU A 106 -12.60 -8.59 7.62
CA LEU A 106 -12.98 -8.79 6.23
C LEU A 106 -12.15 -7.88 5.34
N ASP A 107 -11.47 -8.45 4.35
CA ASP A 107 -10.70 -7.75 3.34
C ASP A 107 -11.26 -8.05 1.95
N VAL A 108 -11.65 -7.01 1.22
CA VAL A 108 -12.10 -7.09 -0.17
C VAL A 108 -11.12 -6.32 -1.02
N ARG A 109 -10.45 -6.99 -1.97
CA ARG A 109 -9.47 -6.39 -2.86
C ARG A 109 -9.93 -6.45 -4.31
N THR A 110 -9.70 -5.35 -5.01
CA THR A 110 -10.07 -5.16 -6.41
C THR A 110 -8.91 -4.57 -7.22
N SER A 111 -7.67 -4.81 -6.78
CA SER A 111 -6.48 -4.28 -7.44
C SER A 111 -6.09 -5.11 -8.66
N GLY A 112 -5.36 -4.50 -9.61
CA GLY A 112 -4.89 -5.21 -10.82
C GLY A 112 -3.93 -6.38 -10.54
N VAL A 113 -3.33 -6.42 -9.35
CA VAL A 113 -2.38 -7.47 -8.92
C VAL A 113 -2.98 -8.47 -7.94
N ASP A 114 -4.13 -8.16 -7.33
CA ASP A 114 -4.76 -8.97 -6.31
C ASP A 114 -6.27 -8.69 -6.27
N LEU A 115 -7.05 -9.70 -6.65
CA LEU A 115 -8.51 -9.71 -6.63
C LEU A 115 -8.96 -10.85 -5.72
N GLY A 116 -9.67 -10.52 -4.64
CA GLY A 116 -10.09 -11.54 -3.70
C GLY A 116 -10.87 -11.00 -2.50
N ILE A 117 -11.46 -11.93 -1.77
CA ILE A 117 -12.14 -11.69 -0.50
C ILE A 117 -11.48 -12.58 0.54
N THR A 118 -11.06 -12.01 1.66
CA THR A 118 -10.48 -12.74 2.79
C THR A 118 -11.27 -12.42 4.05
N LEU A 119 -11.60 -13.44 4.84
CA LEU A 119 -12.18 -13.28 6.17
C LEU A 119 -11.25 -13.95 7.18
N GLY A 120 -10.73 -13.18 8.14
CA GLY A 120 -9.78 -13.65 9.15
C GLY A 120 -8.50 -12.83 9.15
N TYR A 121 -7.35 -13.50 9.14
CA TYR A 121 -6.03 -12.88 9.13
C TYR A 121 -5.39 -12.96 7.74
N ARG A 122 -4.72 -11.89 7.33
CA ARG A 122 -3.89 -11.85 6.12
C ARG A 122 -2.63 -11.03 6.39
N ASP A 123 -1.49 -11.52 5.92
CA ASP A 123 -0.24 -10.77 5.82
C ASP A 123 0.34 -11.02 4.42
N ALA A 124 0.47 -9.96 3.63
CA ALA A 124 0.91 -10.05 2.24
C ALA A 124 1.92 -8.96 1.93
N SER A 125 3.05 -9.36 1.39
CA SER A 125 4.09 -8.45 0.90
C SER A 125 4.20 -8.55 -0.61
N LEU A 126 4.21 -7.41 -1.29
CA LEU A 126 4.58 -7.28 -2.69
C LEU A 126 5.86 -6.46 -2.76
N LEU A 127 6.90 -7.01 -3.39
CA LEU A 127 8.22 -6.39 -3.50
C LEU A 127 8.56 -6.17 -4.97
N ALA A 128 9.45 -5.21 -5.22
CA ALA A 128 10.07 -4.94 -6.52
C ALA A 128 9.05 -4.69 -7.65
N HIS A 129 8.11 -3.76 -7.42
CA HIS A 129 7.26 -3.29 -8.52
C HIS A 129 8.07 -2.41 -9.48
N VAL A 130 8.60 -3.01 -10.54
CA VAL A 130 9.36 -2.31 -11.59
C VAL A 130 8.47 -2.17 -12.84
N PRO A 131 8.35 -0.98 -13.43
CA PRO A 131 7.65 -0.80 -14.71
C PRO A 131 8.24 -1.71 -15.80
N LEU A 132 7.40 -2.26 -16.69
CA LEU A 132 7.79 -3.23 -17.73
C LEU A 132 8.83 -2.72 -18.75
N GLY A 133 9.21 -1.45 -18.71
CA GLY A 133 10.19 -0.84 -19.61
C GLY A 133 11.47 -0.33 -18.92
N GLU A 134 11.62 -0.55 -17.62
CA GLU A 134 12.78 -0.09 -16.86
C GLU A 134 13.56 -1.30 -16.34
N SER A 135 14.88 -1.29 -16.56
CA SER A 135 15.80 -2.20 -15.87
C SER A 135 16.50 -1.39 -14.79
N ILE A 136 16.25 -1.73 -13.53
CA ILE A 136 16.90 -1.09 -12.39
C ILE A 136 17.46 -2.15 -11.46
N TYR A 137 18.71 -1.93 -11.04
CA TYR A 137 19.31 -2.68 -9.94
C TYR A 137 19.11 -1.88 -8.66
N MET A 138 18.39 -2.46 -7.71
CA MET A 138 18.16 -1.83 -6.42
C MET A 138 18.22 -2.87 -5.32
N ARG A 139 18.73 -2.45 -4.16
CA ARG A 139 18.67 -3.20 -2.92
C ARG A 139 17.65 -2.55 -2.01
N LEU A 140 16.59 -3.30 -1.72
CA LEU A 140 15.57 -2.91 -0.75
C LEU A 140 15.73 -3.77 0.51
N SER A 141 16.12 -3.14 1.62
CA SER A 141 15.99 -3.75 2.95
C SER A 141 14.66 -3.31 3.52
N PHE A 142 13.71 -4.24 3.63
CA PHE A 142 12.34 -3.97 4.05
C PHE A 142 11.96 -4.84 5.24
N LEU A 143 11.77 -4.22 6.40
CA LEU A 143 11.36 -4.87 7.64
C LEU A 143 9.97 -4.35 8.03
N PRO A 144 8.89 -5.13 7.79
CA PRO A 144 7.54 -4.68 8.10
C PRO A 144 7.31 -4.30 9.56
N ASP A 145 7.98 -4.98 10.49
CA ASP A 145 7.81 -4.73 11.92
C ASP A 145 8.64 -3.52 12.42
N ASP A 146 9.65 -3.07 11.66
CA ASP A 146 10.40 -1.84 11.91
C ASP A 146 10.59 -1.02 10.61
N ALA A 147 9.51 -0.34 10.24
CA ALA A 147 9.44 0.46 9.01
C ALA A 147 10.54 1.54 8.91
N ARG A 148 11.07 2.05 10.03
CA ARG A 148 12.09 3.12 10.06
C ARG A 148 13.46 2.63 9.63
N THR A 149 13.70 1.32 9.76
CA THR A 149 14.92 0.66 9.30
C THR A 149 14.89 0.30 7.82
N THR A 150 13.78 0.59 7.12
CA THR A 150 13.71 0.37 5.67
C THR A 150 14.76 1.23 4.98
N ARG A 151 15.50 0.63 4.04
CA ARG A 151 16.56 1.28 3.27
C ARG A 151 16.43 0.90 1.80
N LEU A 152 16.59 1.88 0.92
CA LEU A 152 16.61 1.66 -0.52
C LEU A 152 17.92 2.21 -1.08
N THR A 153 18.67 1.35 -1.78
CA THR A 153 19.90 1.73 -2.45
C THR A 153 19.76 1.40 -3.93
N TYR A 154 20.00 2.40 -4.79
CA TYR A 154 20.11 2.20 -6.23
C TYR A 154 21.54 1.83 -6.58
N CYS A 155 21.70 0.87 -7.48
CA CYS A 155 23.00 0.32 -7.85
C CYS A 155 23.20 0.50 -9.34
N PRO A 156 24.39 0.92 -9.78
CA PRO A 156 24.71 0.96 -11.19
C PRO A 156 24.72 -0.46 -11.76
N GLU A 157 24.32 -0.60 -13.02
CA GLU A 157 24.31 -1.89 -13.73
C GLU A 157 25.72 -2.50 -13.85
N GLU A 158 26.74 -1.65 -13.91
CA GLU A 158 28.15 -2.02 -14.02
C GLU A 158 28.74 -2.56 -12.70
N ASP A 159 28.12 -2.26 -11.55
CA ASP A 159 28.55 -2.69 -10.21
C ASP A 159 27.32 -2.98 -9.32
N PRO A 160 26.67 -4.16 -9.47
CA PRO A 160 25.48 -4.50 -8.72
C PRO A 160 25.81 -4.58 -7.21
N CYS A 161 24.87 -4.16 -6.38
CA CYS A 161 25.06 -4.15 -4.92
C CYS A 161 25.30 -5.56 -4.35
N TRP A 162 26.55 -5.99 -4.32
CA TRP A 162 27.00 -7.26 -3.77
C TRP A 162 28.21 -7.09 -2.84
N PRO A 163 28.38 -7.98 -1.83
CA PRO A 163 27.67 -9.25 -1.65
C PRO A 163 26.42 -9.14 -0.76
N ILE A 164 25.44 -10.01 -1.01
CA ILE A 164 24.36 -10.30 -0.07
C ILE A 164 25.01 -11.15 1.03
N ASP A 165 25.38 -10.55 2.16
CA ASP A 165 25.66 -11.32 3.37
C ASP A 165 24.35 -11.97 3.82
N ILE A 166 24.09 -13.20 3.35
CA ILE A 166 23.03 -14.04 3.90
C ILE A 166 23.57 -14.48 5.27
N PRO A 167 22.98 -14.04 6.39
CA PRO A 167 23.40 -14.55 7.69
C PRO A 167 23.23 -16.07 7.68
N ASP A 168 24.34 -16.77 7.89
CA ASP A 168 24.40 -18.22 7.98
C ASP A 168 23.68 -18.65 9.27
N ASN A 169 22.35 -18.76 9.21
CA ASN A 169 21.50 -19.19 10.31
C ASN A 169 21.62 -20.71 10.57
N THR A 170 22.82 -21.30 10.43
CA THR A 170 23.08 -22.72 10.72
C THR A 170 23.40 -23.01 12.18
N SER A 171 23.23 -22.06 13.10
CA SER A 171 23.27 -22.34 14.55
C SER A 171 21.87 -22.27 15.16
N VAL A 172 21.01 -23.21 14.83
CA VAL A 172 19.88 -23.59 15.70
C VAL A 172 20.46 -24.55 16.75
N PRO A 173 20.60 -24.16 18.02
CA PRO A 173 20.97 -25.11 19.07
C PRO A 173 19.81 -26.11 19.25
N HIS A 174 20.15 -27.41 19.21
CA HIS A 174 19.28 -28.52 19.56
C HIS A 174 18.93 -28.53 21.05
#